data_AF-A0A517QWP4-F1
#
_entry.id   AF-A0A517QWP4-F1
#
_cell.length_a   1.000
_cell.length_b   1.000
_cell.length_c   1.000
_cell.angle_alpha   90.00
_cell.angle_beta   90.00
_cell.angle_gamma   90.00
#
_symmetry.space_group_name_H-M   'P 1'
#
loop_
_entity.id
_entity.type
_entity.pdbx_description
1 polymer ?
#
loop_
_entity_poly.entity_id
_entity_poly.type
_entity_poly.pdbx_seq_one_letter_code
_entity_poly.pdbx_strand_id
1 'polypeptide(L)'
;MFDLLSLYEYYLVLVLIVNVGLRLNYYRNCVAFAREFPDRWPRMLEIIKEHGVSAIDLSILVPVALAFAMALIHSICNHFVWGYATLPISEVFGHPLCGILIVGLAGVMLYNDWLVLRRTSTLDRAETDPVLNQGELASHPTIDWASRTFTFGRFSTRRMVEERVEETLTEHAAEMAERMKGWMFRSAIRLAFGLTCWMVWAYYLKVPENLDGVP
;
A
#
# COMPACT_ATOMS: atom_id res chain seq x y z
N MET A 1 -15.83 -25.31 -17.57
CA MET A 1 -16.78 -24.20 -17.76
C MET A 1 -16.21 -23.01 -17.00
N PHE A 2 -15.95 -21.88 -17.67
CA PHE A 2 -15.28 -20.74 -17.03
C PHE A 2 -16.28 -19.97 -16.17
N ASP A 3 -16.04 -19.98 -14.87
CA ASP A 3 -16.80 -19.22 -13.87
C ASP A 3 -16.09 -17.88 -13.62
N LEU A 4 -16.86 -16.79 -13.61
CA LEU A 4 -16.36 -15.46 -13.33
C LEU A 4 -15.76 -15.37 -11.92
N LEU A 5 -16.34 -16.10 -10.95
CA LEU A 5 -15.85 -16.11 -9.57
C LEU A 5 -14.47 -16.77 -9.47
N SER A 6 -14.29 -17.91 -10.12
CA SER A 6 -12.98 -18.58 -10.18
C SER A 6 -11.94 -17.71 -10.88
N LEU A 7 -12.30 -17.02 -11.97
CA LEU A 7 -11.40 -16.09 -12.66
C LEU A 7 -10.98 -14.94 -11.74
N TYR A 8 -11.92 -14.40 -10.96
CA TYR A 8 -11.65 -13.36 -9.99
C TYR A 8 -10.73 -13.83 -8.86
N GLU A 9 -10.90 -15.06 -8.37
CA GLU A 9 -9.99 -15.66 -7.39
C GLU A 9 -8.55 -15.78 -7.93
N TYR A 10 -8.39 -16.30 -9.15
CA TYR A 10 -7.08 -16.34 -9.81
C TYR A 10 -6.46 -14.96 -9.98
N TYR A 11 -7.28 -13.95 -10.31
CA TYR A 11 -6.86 -12.56 -10.39
C TYR A 11 -6.35 -12.05 -9.03
N LEU A 12 -7.08 -12.29 -7.95
CA LEU A 12 -6.67 -11.86 -6.61
C LEU A 12 -5.36 -12.51 -6.19
N VAL A 13 -5.19 -13.81 -6.47
CA VAL A 13 -3.93 -14.52 -6.20
C VAL A 13 -2.79 -13.94 -7.01
N LEU A 14 -2.99 -13.67 -8.31
CA LEU A 14 -1.98 -13.06 -9.17
C LEU A 14 -1.57 -11.67 -8.65
N VAL A 15 -2.54 -10.83 -8.35
CA VAL A 15 -2.30 -9.48 -7.80
C VAL A 15 -1.57 -9.55 -6.47
N LEU A 16 -1.92 -10.51 -5.61
CA LEU A 16 -1.22 -10.76 -4.35
C LEU A 16 0.24 -11.11 -4.62
N ILE A 17 0.53 -12.08 -5.50
CA ILE A 17 1.88 -12.50 -5.84
C ILE A 17 2.71 -11.34 -6.39
N VAL A 18 2.15 -10.57 -7.33
CA VAL A 18 2.83 -9.42 -7.94
C VAL A 18 3.12 -8.34 -6.88
N ASN A 19 2.15 -8.00 -6.03
CA ASN A 19 2.35 -7.02 -4.96
C ASN A 19 3.39 -7.49 -3.95
N VAL A 20 3.35 -8.76 -3.55
CA VAL A 20 4.34 -9.35 -2.62
C VAL A 20 5.73 -9.32 -3.26
N GLY A 21 5.86 -9.70 -4.53
CA GLY A 21 7.14 -9.66 -5.25
C GLY A 21 7.74 -8.25 -5.33
N LEU A 22 6.93 -7.25 -5.67
CA LEU A 22 7.38 -5.84 -5.72
C LEU A 22 7.78 -5.32 -4.34
N ARG A 23 6.97 -5.60 -3.31
CA ARG A 23 7.28 -5.21 -1.94
C ARG A 23 8.53 -5.91 -1.42
N LEU A 24 8.74 -7.18 -1.75
CA LEU A 24 9.92 -7.92 -1.31
C LEU A 24 11.21 -7.31 -1.86
N ASN A 25 11.21 -6.91 -3.13
CA ASN A 25 12.37 -6.23 -3.72
C ASN A 25 12.61 -4.87 -3.05
N TYR A 26 11.54 -4.11 -2.80
CA TYR A 26 11.62 -2.84 -2.06
C TYR A 26 12.17 -3.04 -0.64
N TYR A 27 11.61 -3.97 0.14
CA TYR A 27 12.06 -4.27 1.50
C TYR A 27 13.50 -4.78 1.52
N ARG A 28 13.93 -5.58 0.54
CA ARG A 28 15.32 -6.03 0.45
C ARG A 28 16.27 -4.84 0.33
N ASN A 29 15.93 -3.87 -0.52
CA ASN A 29 16.74 -2.66 -0.70
C ASN A 29 16.74 -1.79 0.56
N CYS A 30 15.57 -1.61 1.21
CA CYS A 30 15.46 -0.89 2.47
C CYS A 30 16.22 -1.57 3.60
N VAL A 31 16.19 -2.90 3.71
CA VAL A 31 16.94 -3.66 4.73
C VAL A 31 18.43 -3.56 4.49
N ALA A 32 18.88 -3.68 3.23
CA ALA A 32 20.29 -3.47 2.90
C ALA A 32 20.75 -2.05 3.28
N PHE A 33 19.95 -1.04 2.93
CA PHE A 33 20.20 0.34 3.31
C PHE A 33 20.22 0.54 4.83
N ALA A 34 19.22 0.01 5.55
CA ALA A 34 19.12 0.11 7.02
C ALA A 34 20.27 -0.59 7.75
N ARG A 35 20.84 -1.66 7.17
CA ARG A 35 22.02 -2.33 7.72
C ARG A 35 23.29 -1.50 7.55
N GLU A 36 23.45 -0.81 6.43
CA GLU A 36 24.61 0.06 6.16
C GLU A 36 24.51 1.41 6.90
N PHE A 37 23.29 1.81 7.26
CA PHE A 37 23.00 3.11 7.87
C PHE A 37 23.76 3.41 9.17
N PRO A 38 23.78 2.53 10.21
CA PRO A 38 24.47 2.83 11.47
C PRO A 38 25.98 2.99 11.31
N ASP A 39 26.59 2.30 10.35
CA ASP A 39 28.04 2.34 10.13
C ASP A 39 28.46 3.60 9.33
N ARG A 40 27.63 4.04 8.38
CA ARG A 40 27.93 5.19 7.52
C ARG A 40 27.48 6.54 8.08
N TRP A 41 26.35 6.58 8.78
CA TRP A 41 25.73 7.82 9.27
C TRP A 41 25.26 7.71 10.73
N PRO A 42 26.18 7.46 11.67
CA PRO A 42 25.83 7.20 13.07
C PRO A 42 25.14 8.40 13.75
N ARG A 43 25.48 9.64 13.39
CA ARG A 43 24.90 10.84 14.02
C ARG A 43 23.54 11.17 13.46
N MET A 44 23.36 11.01 12.15
CA MET A 44 22.03 11.09 11.56
C MET A 44 21.09 10.07 12.20
N LEU A 45 21.57 8.86 12.49
CA LEU A 45 20.78 7.85 13.19
C LEU A 45 20.38 8.30 14.61
N GLU A 46 21.26 8.98 15.34
CA GLU A 46 20.96 9.52 16.67
C GLU A 46 19.86 10.59 16.60
N ILE A 47 19.98 11.55 15.68
CA ILE A 47 18.97 12.59 15.43
C ILE A 47 17.62 11.96 15.03
N ILE A 48 17.66 10.98 14.12
CA ILE A 48 16.45 10.25 13.69
C ILE A 48 15.86 9.45 14.86
N LYS A 49 16.65 8.89 15.78
CA LYS A 49 16.10 8.19 16.95
C LYS A 49 15.44 9.15 17.93
N GLU A 50 16.02 10.33 18.13
CA GLU A 50 15.45 11.37 19.00
C GLU A 50 14.08 11.85 18.49
N HIS A 51 13.90 11.95 17.16
CA HIS A 51 12.69 12.51 16.55
C HIS A 51 11.75 11.44 15.93
N GLY A 52 12.28 10.25 15.62
CA GLY A 52 11.64 9.24 14.79
C GLY A 52 10.74 8.26 15.54
N VAL A 53 10.82 8.19 16.87
CA VAL A 53 9.85 7.40 17.67
C VAL A 53 8.43 7.97 17.53
N SER A 54 8.30 9.27 17.23
CA SER A 54 7.02 9.90 16.89
C SER A 54 6.56 9.59 15.45
N ALA A 55 7.48 9.27 14.55
CA ALA A 55 7.22 9.08 13.11
C ALA A 55 7.00 7.61 12.69
N ILE A 56 7.48 6.64 13.49
CA ILE A 56 7.06 5.22 13.37
C ILE A 56 5.67 5.09 14.01
N ASP A 57 4.74 5.85 13.45
CA ASP A 57 3.37 5.92 13.89
C ASP A 57 2.59 4.74 13.29
N LEU A 58 1.43 4.43 13.87
CA LEU A 58 0.55 3.33 13.48
C LEU A 58 0.25 3.26 11.96
N SER A 59 0.52 4.32 11.20
CA SER A 59 0.46 4.44 9.75
C SER A 59 1.13 3.32 8.95
N ILE A 60 2.17 2.65 9.45
CA ILE A 60 2.76 1.48 8.75
C ILE A 60 2.02 0.18 9.12
N LEU A 61 1.56 0.07 10.37
CA LEU A 61 0.91 -1.14 10.88
C LEU A 61 -0.54 -1.26 10.39
N VAL A 62 -1.27 -0.14 10.35
CA VAL A 62 -2.67 -0.04 9.91
C VAL A 62 -2.90 -0.61 8.50
N PRO A 63 -2.15 -0.26 7.45
CA PRO A 63 -2.42 -0.77 6.10
C PRO A 63 -2.07 -2.25 5.96
N VAL A 64 -1.07 -2.75 6.70
CA VAL A 64 -0.75 -4.18 6.74
C VAL A 64 -1.85 -4.96 7.45
N ALA A 65 -2.28 -4.49 8.63
CA ALA A 65 -3.37 -5.08 9.38
C ALA A 65 -4.69 -5.05 8.59
N LEU A 66 -5.00 -3.94 7.92
CA LEU A 66 -6.20 -3.80 7.10
C LEU A 66 -6.17 -4.72 5.87
N ALA A 67 -5.03 -4.82 5.18
CA ALA A 67 -4.89 -5.75 4.06
C ALA A 67 -5.04 -7.21 4.50
N PHE A 68 -4.48 -7.56 5.66
CA PHE A 68 -4.60 -8.89 6.25
C PHE A 68 -6.03 -9.19 6.68
N ALA A 69 -6.69 -8.26 7.38
CA ALA A 69 -8.09 -8.38 7.76
C ALA A 69 -8.99 -8.54 6.54
N MET A 70 -8.71 -7.78 5.47
CA MET A 70 -9.42 -7.89 4.20
C MET A 70 -9.26 -9.28 3.57
N ALA A 71 -8.04 -9.79 3.51
CA ALA A 71 -7.76 -11.10 2.97
C ALA A 71 -8.46 -12.21 3.78
N LEU A 72 -8.48 -12.08 5.12
CA LEU A 72 -9.21 -12.98 5.99
C LEU A 72 -10.72 -12.92 5.75
N ILE A 73 -11.32 -11.73 5.72
CA ILE A 73 -12.75 -11.56 5.45
C ILE A 73 -13.10 -12.17 4.10
N HIS A 74 -12.30 -11.87 3.07
CA HIS A 74 -12.49 -12.42 1.73
C HIS A 74 -12.38 -13.95 1.74
N SER A 75 -11.38 -14.52 2.42
CA SER A 75 -11.21 -15.97 2.53
C SER A 75 -12.38 -16.65 3.27
N ILE A 76 -12.90 -16.01 4.32
CA ILE A 76 -14.07 -16.49 5.07
C ILE A 76 -15.32 -16.42 4.19
N CYS A 77 -15.55 -15.29 3.50
CA CYS A 77 -16.64 -15.16 2.54
C CYS A 77 -16.53 -16.19 1.42
N ASN A 78 -15.33 -16.44 0.89
CA ASN A 78 -15.13 -17.43 -0.16
C ASN A 78 -15.48 -18.84 0.33
N HIS A 79 -14.98 -19.21 1.50
CA HIS A 79 -15.20 -20.55 2.05
C HIS A 79 -16.65 -20.81 2.47
N PHE A 80 -17.30 -19.84 3.14
CA PHE A 80 -18.63 -20.05 3.71
C PHE A 80 -19.78 -19.63 2.80
N VAL A 81 -19.60 -18.57 2.01
CA VAL A 81 -20.68 -17.96 1.22
C VAL A 81 -20.58 -18.33 -0.26
N TRP A 82 -19.36 -18.40 -0.81
CA TRP A 82 -19.14 -18.55 -2.25
C TRP A 82 -18.74 -19.95 -2.71
N GLY A 83 -18.42 -20.87 -1.81
CA GLY A 83 -18.04 -22.25 -2.17
C GLY A 83 -19.08 -23.00 -3.02
N TYR A 84 -20.32 -22.51 -3.09
CA TYR A 84 -21.42 -23.07 -3.88
C TYR A 84 -21.90 -22.17 -5.02
N ALA A 85 -21.32 -20.97 -5.18
CA ALA A 85 -21.80 -19.97 -6.12
C ALA A 85 -21.06 -20.09 -7.46
N THR A 86 -21.68 -20.73 -8.44
CA THR A 86 -21.19 -20.72 -9.82
C THR A 86 -21.85 -19.59 -10.59
N LEU A 87 -21.08 -18.65 -11.14
CA LEU A 87 -21.57 -17.52 -11.95
C LEU A 87 -21.04 -17.63 -13.40
N PRO A 88 -21.75 -18.33 -14.28
CA PRO A 88 -21.38 -18.46 -15.69
C PRO A 88 -21.31 -17.09 -16.36
N ILE A 89 -20.22 -16.85 -17.09
CA ILE A 89 -20.00 -15.59 -17.81
C ILE A 89 -21.17 -15.31 -18.79
N SER A 90 -21.70 -16.35 -19.43
CA SER A 90 -22.84 -16.25 -20.37
C SER A 90 -24.10 -15.69 -19.73
N GLU A 91 -24.37 -16.01 -18.47
CA GLU A 91 -25.59 -15.59 -17.76
C GLU A 91 -25.47 -14.13 -17.29
N VAL A 92 -24.27 -13.70 -16.91
CA VAL A 92 -23.98 -12.30 -16.57
C VAL A 92 -24.26 -11.38 -17.76
N PHE A 93 -23.82 -11.78 -18.97
CA PHE A 93 -24.07 -11.00 -20.18
C PHE A 93 -25.51 -11.11 -20.70
N GLY A 94 -26.31 -12.04 -20.18
CA GLY A 94 -27.76 -12.06 -20.39
C GLY A 94 -28.47 -10.84 -19.77
N HIS A 95 -27.85 -10.21 -18.76
CA HIS A 95 -28.35 -9.01 -18.11
C HIS A 95 -27.42 -7.81 -18.35
N PRO A 96 -27.72 -6.93 -19.32
CA PRO A 96 -26.77 -5.90 -19.78
C PRO A 96 -26.35 -4.92 -18.68
N LEU A 97 -27.24 -4.58 -17.74
CA LEU A 97 -26.90 -3.72 -16.60
C LEU A 97 -25.87 -4.37 -15.66
N CYS A 98 -26.04 -5.66 -15.36
CA CYS A 98 -25.09 -6.41 -14.52
C CYS A 98 -23.74 -6.55 -15.23
N GLY A 99 -23.75 -6.84 -16.53
CA GLY A 99 -22.54 -6.90 -17.36
C GLY A 99 -21.77 -5.58 -17.35
N ILE A 100 -22.44 -4.45 -17.59
CA ILE A 100 -21.80 -3.11 -17.57
C ILE A 100 -21.19 -2.82 -16.19
N LEU A 101 -21.92 -3.11 -15.11
CA LEU A 101 -21.44 -2.85 -13.74
C LEU A 101 -20.19 -3.68 -13.41
N ILE A 102 -20.22 -4.98 -13.72
CA ILE A 102 -19.09 -5.90 -13.47
C ILE A 102 -17.88 -5.50 -14.32
N VAL A 103 -18.07 -5.25 -15.62
CA VAL A 103 -16.98 -4.83 -16.51
C VAL A 103 -16.40 -3.48 -16.08
N GLY A 104 -17.25 -2.53 -15.66
CA GLY A 104 -16.82 -1.23 -15.15
C GLY A 104 -15.96 -1.36 -13.90
N LEU A 105 -16.40 -2.14 -12.91
CA LEU A 105 -15.63 -2.40 -11.69
C LEU A 105 -14.32 -3.13 -11.98
N ALA A 106 -14.34 -4.14 -12.86
CA ALA A 106 -13.14 -4.85 -13.30
C ALA A 106 -12.14 -3.91 -13.98
N GLY A 107 -12.62 -3.04 -14.88
CA GLY A 107 -11.80 -2.06 -15.57
C GLY A 107 -11.14 -1.07 -14.62
N VAL A 108 -11.90 -0.51 -13.66
CA VAL A 108 -11.36 0.38 -12.62
C VAL A 108 -10.34 -0.34 -11.75
N MET A 109 -10.59 -1.60 -11.39
CA MET A 109 -9.65 -2.42 -10.62
C MET A 109 -8.33 -2.63 -11.36
N LEU A 110 -8.39 -3.07 -12.62
CA LEU A 110 -7.22 -3.29 -13.48
C LEU A 110 -6.42 -2.00 -13.73
N TYR A 111 -7.12 -0.90 -13.99
CA TYR A 111 -6.50 0.40 -14.21
C TYR A 111 -5.71 0.86 -12.99
N ASN A 112 -6.31 0.75 -11.79
CA ASN A 112 -5.63 1.11 -10.55
C ASN A 112 -4.40 0.22 -10.28
N ASP A 113 -4.50 -1.08 -10.57
CA ASP A 113 -3.38 -2.00 -10.37
C ASP A 113 -2.25 -1.71 -11.36
N TRP A 114 -2.56 -1.38 -12.61
CA TRP A 114 -1.57 -0.89 -13.57
C TRP A 114 -0.89 0.39 -13.08
N LEU A 115 -1.63 1.39 -12.60
CA LEU A 115 -1.02 2.62 -12.09
C LEU A 115 -0.02 2.36 -10.96
N VAL A 116 -0.29 1.39 -10.09
CA VAL A 116 0.65 0.99 -9.02
C VAL A 116 1.91 0.36 -9.60
N LEU A 117 1.77 -0.54 -10.57
CA LEU A 117 2.92 -1.17 -11.23
C LEU A 117 3.85 -0.14 -11.89
N ARG A 118 3.31 0.98 -12.37
CA ARG A 118 4.13 2.06 -12.95
C ARG A 118 4.76 2.99 -11.91
N ARG A 119 4.19 3.10 -10.71
CA ARG A 119 4.63 4.04 -9.67
C ARG A 119 5.57 3.42 -8.63
N THR A 120 6.09 2.21 -8.85
CA THR A 120 7.08 1.63 -7.93
C THR A 120 8.39 2.41 -8.01
N SER A 121 8.56 3.38 -7.11
CA SER A 121 9.80 4.11 -6.93
C SER A 121 10.82 3.21 -6.24
N THR A 122 11.94 2.95 -6.91
CA THR A 122 13.12 2.38 -6.26
C THR A 122 13.78 3.45 -5.40
N LEU A 123 14.35 3.05 -4.26
CA LEU A 123 15.22 3.92 -3.48
C LEU A 123 16.44 4.28 -4.35
N ASP A 124 16.52 5.51 -4.83
CA ASP A 124 17.68 5.97 -5.58
C ASP A 124 18.81 6.32 -4.61
N ARG A 125 19.74 5.38 -4.44
CA ARG A 125 20.93 5.59 -3.60
C ARG A 125 21.79 6.73 -4.11
N ALA A 126 21.79 7.02 -5.42
CA ALA A 126 22.61 8.09 -5.99
C ALA A 126 22.11 9.48 -5.54
N GLU A 127 20.81 9.63 -5.33
CA GLU A 127 20.21 10.87 -4.80
C GLU A 127 20.24 10.92 -3.27
N THR A 128 20.01 9.77 -2.61
CA THR A 128 19.88 9.72 -1.14
C THR A 128 21.22 9.82 -0.42
N ASP A 129 22.28 9.15 -0.91
CA ASP A 129 23.58 9.10 -0.24
C ASP A 129 24.24 10.49 -0.08
N PRO A 130 24.27 11.39 -1.10
CA PRO A 130 24.85 12.72 -0.95
C PRO A 130 24.15 13.57 0.11
N VAL A 131 22.81 13.51 0.19
CA VAL A 131 22.03 14.27 1.17
C VAL A 131 22.36 13.79 2.59
N LEU A 132 22.46 12.48 2.81
CA LEU A 132 22.82 11.92 4.12
C LEU A 132 24.26 12.24 4.50
N ASN A 133 25.20 12.17 3.54
CA ASN A 133 26.59 12.56 3.77
C ASN A 133 26.69 14.04 4.17
N GLN A 134 25.91 14.92 3.54
CA GLN A 134 25.86 16.35 3.92
C GLN A 134 25.30 16.54 5.33
N GLY A 135 24.23 15.82 5.71
CA GLY A 135 23.68 15.86 7.07
C GLY A 135 24.65 15.34 8.14
N GLU A 136 25.35 14.24 7.86
CA GLU A 136 26.36 13.67 8.77
C GLU A 136 27.58 14.59 8.95
N LEU A 137 28.00 15.28 7.89
CA LEU A 137 29.06 16.29 7.96
C LEU A 137 28.59 17.51 8.76
N ALA A 138 27.37 17.99 8.48
CA ALA A 138 26.77 19.16 9.13
C ALA A 138 26.55 18.95 10.64
N SER A 139 26.29 17.71 11.06
CA SER A 139 26.16 17.33 12.48
C SER A 139 27.51 17.12 13.19
N HIS A 140 28.64 17.33 12.52
CA HIS A 140 29.96 17.19 13.14
C HIS A 140 30.21 18.29 14.19
N PRO A 141 30.67 17.95 15.42
CA PRO A 141 30.84 18.91 16.50
C PRO A 141 31.81 20.05 16.18
N THR A 142 32.85 19.79 15.37
CA THR A 142 33.77 20.84 14.92
C THR A 142 33.12 21.82 13.94
N ILE A 143 32.20 21.34 13.09
CA ILE A 143 31.49 22.19 12.13
C ILE A 143 30.41 22.99 12.85
N ASP A 144 29.68 22.38 13.79
CA ASP A 144 28.72 23.10 14.63
C ASP A 144 29.42 24.15 15.52
N TRP A 145 30.59 23.83 16.08
CA TRP A 145 31.39 24.81 16.81
C TRP A 145 31.85 25.95 15.90
N ALA A 146 32.38 25.64 14.72
CA ALA A 146 32.84 26.65 13.77
C ALA A 146 31.68 27.56 13.33
N SER A 147 30.52 26.98 13.00
CA SER A 147 29.34 27.76 12.61
C SER A 147 28.87 28.65 13.77
N ARG A 148 28.83 28.14 15.01
CA ARG A 148 28.47 28.94 16.18
C ARG A 148 29.46 30.09 16.39
N THR A 149 30.76 29.85 16.27
CA THR A 149 31.77 30.92 16.44
C THR A 149 31.65 31.98 15.35
N PHE A 150 31.50 31.59 14.08
CA PHE A 150 31.37 32.53 12.96
C PHE A 150 30.06 33.33 12.99
N THR A 151 28.98 32.70 13.45
CA THR A 151 27.65 33.33 13.48
C THR A 151 27.30 33.90 14.85
N PHE A 152 28.29 34.12 15.71
CA PHE A 152 28.14 34.65 17.08
C PHE A 152 27.06 33.92 17.91
N GLY A 153 26.98 32.60 17.78
CA GLY A 153 26.04 31.73 18.48
C GLY A 153 24.61 31.76 17.94
N ARG A 154 24.33 32.50 16.87
CA ARG A 154 22.97 32.69 16.35
C ARG A 154 22.45 31.49 15.54
N PHE A 155 23.35 30.71 14.93
CA PHE A 155 23.00 29.56 14.09
C PHE A 155 23.80 28.32 14.52
N SER A 156 23.09 27.20 14.72
CA SER A 156 23.67 25.88 15.00
C SER A 156 23.29 24.97 13.85
N THR A 157 24.30 24.45 13.16
CA THR A 157 24.11 23.58 11.98
C THR A 157 23.37 22.30 12.38
N ARG A 158 23.62 21.80 13.59
CA ARG A 158 22.87 20.66 14.16
C ARG A 158 21.38 20.93 14.26
N ARG A 159 20.98 22.08 14.80
CA ARG A 159 19.56 22.46 14.94
C ARG A 159 18.86 22.59 13.60
N MET A 160 19.56 23.10 12.58
CA MET A 160 19.02 23.18 11.22
C MET A 160 18.79 21.79 10.61
N VAL A 161 19.70 20.84 10.86
CA VAL A 161 19.52 19.44 10.44
C VAL A 161 18.36 18.80 11.20
N GLU A 162 18.23 19.03 12.51
CA GLU A 162 17.11 18.54 13.33
C GLU A 162 15.75 19.06 12.82
N GLU A 163 15.61 20.38 12.63
CA GLU A 163 14.40 21.01 12.09
C GLU A 163 14.05 20.46 10.69
N ARG A 164 15.06 20.26 9.83
CA ARG A 164 14.84 19.69 8.49
C ARG A 164 14.43 18.22 8.54
N VAL A 165 15.00 17.44 9.46
CA VAL A 165 14.60 16.04 9.68
C VAL A 165 13.16 15.98 10.17
N GLU A 166 12.79 16.82 11.14
CA GLU A 166 11.41 16.91 11.63
C GLU A 166 10.42 17.28 10.52
N GLU A 167 10.71 18.33 9.75
CA GLU A 167 9.90 18.74 8.59
C GLU A 167 9.73 17.57 7.61
N THR A 168 10.84 16.94 7.21
CA THR A 168 10.84 15.81 6.26
C THR A 168 10.04 14.61 6.80
N LEU A 169 10.13 14.32 8.10
CA LEU A 169 9.36 13.24 8.74
C LEU A 169 7.85 13.55 8.71
N THR A 170 7.44 14.79 8.98
CA THR A 170 6.02 15.19 8.92
C THR A 170 5.47 15.19 7.50
N GLU A 171 6.25 15.66 6.52
CA GLU A 171 5.88 15.62 5.10
C GLU A 171 5.69 14.18 4.62
N HIS A 172 6.64 13.29 4.95
CA HIS A 172 6.53 11.88 4.61
C HIS A 172 5.38 11.18 5.33
N ALA A 173 5.06 11.56 6.58
CA ALA A 173 3.88 11.03 7.27
C ALA A 173 2.59 11.41 6.55
N ALA A 174 2.46 12.66 6.10
CA ALA A 174 1.32 13.14 5.32
C ALA A 174 1.22 12.44 3.95
N GLU A 175 2.36 12.31 3.24
CA GLU A 175 2.43 11.60 1.97
C GLU A 175 2.07 10.11 2.14
N MET A 176 2.53 9.47 3.23
CA MET A 176 2.18 8.09 3.55
C MET A 176 0.67 7.95 3.82
N ALA A 177 0.06 8.89 4.53
CA ALA A 177 -1.38 8.91 4.76
C ALA A 177 -2.18 9.05 3.44
N GLU A 178 -1.71 9.87 2.50
CA GLU A 178 -2.31 9.98 1.17
C GLU A 178 -2.15 8.67 0.36
N ARG A 179 -0.95 8.09 0.36
CA ARG A 179 -0.70 6.77 -0.26
C ARG A 179 -1.58 5.69 0.36
N MET A 180 -1.87 5.79 1.66
CA MET A 180 -2.76 4.88 2.38
C MET A 180 -4.22 5.00 1.93
N LYS A 181 -4.71 6.22 1.63
CA LYS A 181 -6.04 6.41 1.01
C LYS A 181 -6.15 5.67 -0.33
N GLY A 182 -5.12 5.77 -1.16
CA GLY A 182 -5.05 5.03 -2.42
C GLY A 182 -5.09 3.50 -2.22
N TRP A 183 -4.41 3.00 -1.18
CA TRP A 183 -4.47 1.59 -0.80
C TRP A 183 -5.88 1.16 -0.35
N MET A 184 -6.51 1.93 0.53
CA MET A 184 -7.87 1.65 1.01
C MET A 184 -8.88 1.64 -0.14
N PHE A 185 -8.79 2.62 -1.05
CA PHE A 185 -9.66 2.71 -2.22
C PHE A 185 -9.58 1.46 -3.11
N ARG A 186 -8.36 0.98 -3.40
CA ARG A 186 -8.17 -0.24 -4.19
C ARG A 186 -8.76 -1.47 -3.51
N SER A 187 -8.59 -1.60 -2.19
CA SER A 187 -9.17 -2.70 -1.43
C SER A 187 -10.70 -2.63 -1.42
N ALA A 188 -11.28 -1.43 -1.29
CA ALA A 188 -12.72 -1.23 -1.35
C ALA A 188 -13.32 -1.62 -2.71
N ILE A 189 -12.66 -1.26 -3.81
CA ILE A 189 -13.11 -1.66 -5.17
C ILE A 189 -13.14 -3.18 -5.32
N ARG A 190 -12.13 -3.89 -4.81
CA ARG A 190 -12.09 -5.36 -4.87
C ARG A 190 -13.26 -5.97 -4.10
N LEU A 191 -13.51 -5.50 -2.88
CA LEU A 191 -14.69 -5.95 -2.13
C LEU A 191 -15.98 -5.66 -2.88
N ALA A 192 -16.14 -4.45 -3.40
CA ALA A 192 -17.32 -4.07 -4.15
C ALA A 192 -17.54 -5.02 -5.33
N PHE A 193 -16.49 -5.32 -6.10
CA PHE A 193 -16.55 -6.29 -7.19
C PHE A 193 -17.01 -7.68 -6.74
N GLY A 194 -16.39 -8.24 -5.70
CA GLY A 194 -16.78 -9.56 -5.18
C GLY A 194 -18.22 -9.58 -4.66
N LEU A 195 -18.63 -8.54 -3.93
CA LEU A 195 -19.98 -8.36 -3.40
C LEU A 195 -21.01 -8.22 -4.52
N THR A 196 -20.69 -7.49 -5.59
CA THR A 196 -21.55 -7.35 -6.78
C THR A 196 -21.72 -8.69 -7.49
N CYS A 197 -20.64 -9.45 -7.72
CA CYS A 197 -20.74 -10.78 -8.31
C CYS A 197 -21.64 -11.70 -7.48
N TRP A 198 -21.49 -11.66 -6.16
CA TRP A 198 -22.33 -12.42 -5.25
C TRP A 198 -23.79 -12.01 -5.31
N MET A 199 -24.10 -10.71 -5.30
CA MET A 199 -25.48 -10.23 -5.41
C MET A 199 -26.11 -10.66 -6.73
N VAL A 200 -25.38 -10.57 -7.85
CA VAL A 200 -25.90 -11.01 -9.16
C VAL A 200 -26.25 -12.50 -9.11
N TRP A 201 -25.38 -13.34 -8.55
CA TRP A 201 -25.67 -14.76 -8.36
C TRP A 201 -26.90 -14.99 -7.44
N ALA A 202 -26.94 -14.30 -6.29
CA ALA A 202 -28.00 -14.48 -5.30
C ALA A 202 -29.38 -14.07 -5.85
N TYR A 203 -29.46 -12.97 -6.60
CA TYR A 203 -30.73 -12.47 -7.15
C TYR A 203 -31.17 -13.19 -8.41
N TYR A 204 -30.27 -13.48 -9.34
CA TYR A 204 -30.64 -13.99 -10.66
C TYR A 204 -30.55 -15.51 -10.79
N LEU A 205 -29.67 -16.17 -10.03
CA LEU A 205 -29.39 -17.61 -10.21
C LEU A 205 -29.95 -18.48 -9.10
N LYS A 206 -30.02 -17.98 -7.87
CA LYS A 206 -30.56 -18.76 -6.73
C LYS A 206 -32.08 -18.62 -6.52
N VAL A 207 -32.67 -17.49 -6.91
CA VAL A 207 -34.13 -17.27 -6.78
C VAL A 207 -35.00 -18.07 -7.76
N PRO A 208 -34.62 -18.34 -9.03
CA PRO A 208 -35.54 -19.01 -9.96
C PRO A 208 -35.90 -20.46 -9.60
N GLU A 209 -35.04 -21.20 -8.87
CA GLU A 209 -35.37 -22.59 -8.46
C GLU A 209 -36.51 -22.69 -7.43
N ASN A 210 -36.88 -21.60 -6.75
CA ASN A 210 -37.92 -21.63 -5.71
C ASN A 210 -39.31 -21.18 -6.19
N LEU A 211 -39.47 -20.75 -7.45
CA LEU A 211 -40.76 -20.28 -7.97
C LEU A 211 -41.46 -21.29 -8.89
N ASP A 212 -40.76 -22.31 -9.37
CA ASP A 212 -41.35 -23.39 -10.18
C ASP A 212 -41.85 -24.59 -9.32
N GLY A 213 -41.77 -24.46 -7.99
CA GLY A 213 -42.14 -25.49 -7.01
C GLY A 213 -43.43 -25.21 -6.23
N VAL A 214 -44.40 -24.50 -6.83
CA VAL A 214 -45.77 -24.42 -6.29
C VAL A 214 -46.67 -25.32 -7.14
N PRO A 215 -47.16 -26.47 -6.62
CA PRO A 215 -48.25 -27.22 -7.26
C PRO A 215 -49.57 -26.43 -7.25
#